data_AF-A0A553WK21-F1
#
_entry.id   AF-A0A553WK21-F1
#
_cell.length_a   1.000
_cell.length_b   1.000
_cell.length_c   1.000
_cell.angle_alpha   90.00
_cell.angle_beta   90.00
_cell.angle_gamma   90.00
#
_symmetry.space_group_name_H-M   'P 1'
#
loop_
_entity.id
_entity.type
_entity.pdbx_description
1 polymer ?
#
loop_
_entity_poly.entity_id
_entity_poly.type
_entity_poly.pdbx_seq_one_letter_code
_entity_poly.pdbx_strand_id
1 'polypeptide(L)'
;MDSTTTIRALAALAQEHRLAAFRLLVQAGEAGLPAGAIAEAVGAPASSMSFHLAQLTHAGLIRQKRQSRSLIYSADYAAMGGLMAYLTENCCGGQSCAPAASCETPNKTERNAA
;
A
#
# COMPACT_ATOMS: atom_id res chain seq x y z
N MET A 1 -13.91 -7.44 -3.26
CA MET A 1 -13.33 -6.63 -4.36
C MET A 1 -13.94 -7.14 -5.65
N ASP A 2 -14.17 -6.29 -6.65
CA ASP A 2 -14.68 -6.72 -7.97
C ASP A 2 -13.59 -6.62 -9.05
N SER A 3 -13.89 -7.10 -10.26
CA SER A 3 -12.95 -7.10 -11.39
C SER A 3 -12.47 -5.69 -11.75
N THR A 4 -13.38 -4.71 -11.79
CA THR A 4 -13.04 -3.31 -12.13
C THR A 4 -12.06 -2.71 -11.12
N THR A 5 -12.31 -2.91 -9.83
CA THR A 5 -11.43 -2.44 -8.75
C THR A 5 -10.07 -3.14 -8.79
N THR A 6 -10.05 -4.45 -9.09
CA THR A 6 -8.84 -5.24 -9.25
C THR A 6 -7.98 -4.74 -10.40
N ILE A 7 -8.57 -4.53 -11.58
CA ILE A 7 -7.87 -4.02 -12.77
C ILE A 7 -7.27 -2.64 -12.47
N ARG A 8 -8.02 -1.75 -11.81
CA ARG A 8 -7.53 -0.42 -11.42
C ARG A 8 -6.34 -0.50 -10.46
N ALA A 9 -6.40 -1.38 -9.46
CA ALA A 9 -5.30 -1.60 -8.52
C ALA A 9 -4.05 -2.14 -9.21
N LEU A 10 -4.20 -3.15 -10.07
CA LEU A 10 -3.08 -3.70 -10.84
C LEU A 10 -2.48 -2.69 -11.81
N ALA A 11 -3.30 -1.92 -12.52
CA ALA A 11 -2.82 -0.84 -13.40
C ALA A 11 -2.04 0.23 -12.63
N ALA A 12 -2.48 0.56 -11.41
CA ALA A 12 -1.75 1.45 -10.53
C ALA A 12 -0.43 0.83 -10.03
N LEU A 13 -0.34 -0.48 -9.80
CA LEU A 13 0.92 -1.12 -9.41
C LEU A 13 1.86 -1.41 -10.59
N ALA A 14 1.36 -1.48 -11.83
CA ALA A 14 2.13 -1.76 -13.05
C ALA A 14 2.96 -0.55 -13.53
N GLN A 15 3.62 0.16 -12.62
CA GLN A 15 4.60 1.19 -12.93
C GLN A 15 5.66 1.24 -11.82
N GLU A 16 6.92 1.36 -12.24
CA GLU A 16 8.10 1.19 -11.39
C GLU A 16 8.08 2.03 -10.11
N HIS A 17 7.94 3.35 -10.22
CA HIS A 17 7.93 4.25 -9.06
C HIS A 17 6.73 4.03 -8.16
N ARG A 18 5.55 3.72 -8.71
CA ARG A 18 4.34 3.42 -7.92
C ARG A 18 4.51 2.13 -7.13
N LEU A 19 5.06 1.10 -7.74
CA LEU A 19 5.36 -0.16 -7.04
C LEU A 19 6.41 0.04 -5.95
N ALA A 20 7.49 0.77 -6.25
CA ALA A 20 8.53 1.08 -5.28
C ALA A 20 7.98 1.89 -4.08
N ALA A 21 7.20 2.94 -4.36
CA ALA A 21 6.55 3.75 -3.33
C ALA A 21 5.58 2.92 -2.47
N PHE A 22 4.75 2.07 -3.09
CA PHE A 22 3.84 1.20 -2.35
C PHE A 22 4.60 0.23 -1.43
N ARG A 23 5.66 -0.42 -1.92
CA ARG A 23 6.48 -1.33 -1.11
C ARG A 23 7.17 -0.61 0.05
N LEU A 24 7.66 0.61 -0.17
CA LEU A 24 8.20 1.45 0.89
C LEU A 24 7.14 1.79 1.95
N LEU A 25 5.93 2.13 1.52
CA LEU A 25 4.82 2.41 2.43
C LEU A 25 4.36 1.19 3.25
N VAL A 26 4.46 -0.01 2.67
CA VAL A 26 4.26 -1.27 3.41
C VAL A 26 5.32 -1.45 4.50
N GLN A 27 6.58 -1.17 4.20
CA GLN A 27 7.66 -1.23 5.21
C GLN A 27 7.50 -0.17 6.30
N ALA A 28 6.99 1.02 5.94
CA ALA A 28 6.75 2.10 6.89
C ALA A 28 5.57 1.84 7.86
N GLY A 29 4.73 0.83 7.60
CA GLY A 29 3.60 0.51 8.47
C GLY A 29 2.49 1.57 8.44
N GLU A 30 1.63 1.56 9.46
CA GLU A 30 0.54 2.53 9.61
C GLU A 30 1.02 3.97 9.91
N ALA A 31 2.27 4.11 10.36
CA ALA A 31 2.88 5.41 10.59
C ALA A 31 2.97 6.21 9.28
N GLY A 32 3.30 5.51 8.18
CA GLY A 32 3.41 6.09 6.85
C GLY A 32 4.60 7.04 6.70
N LEU A 33 4.68 7.70 5.55
CA LEU A 33 5.76 8.63 5.20
C LEU A 33 5.21 9.90 4.51
N PRO A 34 5.88 11.06 4.67
CA PRO A 34 5.56 12.23 3.87
C PRO A 34 5.99 12.06 2.41
N ALA A 35 5.29 12.71 1.47
CA ALA A 35 5.57 12.61 0.03
C ALA A 35 7.05 12.91 -0.32
N GLY A 36 7.67 13.88 0.35
CA GLY A 36 9.08 14.21 0.13
C GLY A 36 10.03 13.06 0.44
N ALA A 37 9.83 12.38 1.58
CA ALA A 37 10.66 11.23 1.96
C ALA A 37 10.46 10.04 1.01
N ILE A 38 9.24 9.85 0.50
CA ILE A 38 8.95 8.81 -0.49
C ILE A 38 9.67 9.14 -1.82
N ALA A 39 9.60 10.39 -2.27
CA ALA A 39 10.26 10.84 -3.49
C ALA A 39 11.78 10.64 -3.43
N GLU A 40 12.39 11.00 -2.30
CA GLU A 40 13.82 10.82 -2.04
C GLU A 40 14.21 9.34 -2.05
N ALA A 41 13.50 8.50 -1.29
CA ALA A 41 13.80 7.06 -1.19
C ALA A 41 13.59 6.30 -2.50
N VAL A 42 12.63 6.72 -3.34
CA VAL A 42 12.36 6.12 -4.66
C VAL A 42 13.27 6.71 -5.75
N GLY A 43 13.96 7.83 -5.49
CA GLY A 43 14.82 8.49 -6.46
C GLY A 43 14.05 9.22 -7.57
N ALA A 44 12.85 9.72 -7.28
CA ALA A 44 11.98 10.39 -8.25
C ALA A 44 11.77 11.88 -7.90
N PRO A 45 11.56 12.77 -8.89
CA PRO A 45 11.22 14.16 -8.62
C PRO A 45 9.94 14.28 -7.76
N ALA A 46 9.92 15.21 -6.80
CA ALA A 46 8.78 15.40 -5.90
C ALA A 46 7.46 15.72 -6.61
N SER A 47 7.53 16.46 -7.73
CA SER A 47 6.38 16.76 -8.59
C SER A 47 5.80 15.50 -9.22
N SER A 48 6.65 14.62 -9.78
CA SER A 48 6.25 13.34 -10.35
C SER A 48 5.73 12.37 -9.28
N MET A 49 6.34 12.35 -8.09
CA MET A 49 5.90 11.49 -7.00
C MET A 49 4.51 11.85 -6.51
N SER A 50 4.17 13.14 -6.46
CA SER A 50 2.81 13.59 -6.07
C SER A 50 1.75 13.02 -7.02
N PHE A 51 2.03 12.97 -8.33
CA PHE A 51 1.16 12.35 -9.32
C PHE A 51 1.03 10.82 -9.11
N HIS A 52 2.16 10.14 -8.88
CA HIS A 52 2.19 8.70 -8.59
C HIS A 52 1.37 8.34 -7.33
N LEU A 53 1.51 9.12 -6.26
CA LEU A 53 0.75 8.95 -5.01
C LEU A 53 -0.74 9.23 -5.20
N ALA A 54 -1.10 10.24 -6.00
CA ALA A 54 -2.50 10.50 -6.33
C ALA A 54 -3.14 9.31 -7.08
N GLN A 55 -2.41 8.71 -8.02
CA GLN A 55 -2.89 7.51 -8.74
C GLN A 55 -3.06 6.30 -7.82
N LEU A 56 -2.10 6.04 -6.92
CA LEU A 56 -2.21 4.98 -5.92
C LEU A 56 -3.38 5.22 -4.95
N THR A 57 -3.61 6.48 -4.56
CA THR A 57 -4.75 6.87 -3.70
C THR A 57 -6.08 6.64 -4.43
N HIS A 58 -6.17 7.05 -5.70
CA HIS A 58 -7.37 6.83 -6.51
C HIS A 58 -7.66 5.33 -6.75
N ALA A 59 -6.60 4.51 -6.83
CA ALA A 59 -6.73 3.06 -6.91
C ALA A 59 -7.18 2.42 -5.58
N GLY A 60 -7.16 3.17 -4.47
CA GLY A 60 -7.54 2.69 -3.13
C GLY A 60 -6.45 1.87 -2.44
N LEU A 61 -5.21 1.88 -2.94
CA LEU A 61 -4.11 1.09 -2.38
C LEU A 61 -3.37 1.80 -1.25
N ILE A 62 -3.46 3.12 -1.18
CA ILE A 62 -2.85 3.92 -0.12
C ILE A 62 -3.86 4.92 0.44
N ARG A 63 -3.64 5.31 1.69
CA ARG A 63 -4.40 6.35 2.39
C ARG A 63 -3.50 7.53 2.67
N GLN A 64 -4.07 8.73 2.62
CA GLN A 64 -3.40 9.96 3.00
C GLN A 64 -4.08 10.58 4.23
N LYS A 65 -3.27 11.07 5.17
CA LYS A 65 -3.75 11.88 6.31
C LYS A 65 -2.99 13.19 6.35
N ARG A 66 -3.67 14.28 6.67
CA ARG A 66 -3.01 15.57 6.89
C ARG A 66 -2.49 15.63 8.32
N GLN A 67 -1.18 15.86 8.47
CA GLN A 67 -0.53 16.07 9.75
C GLN A 67 0.14 17.45 9.73
N SER A 68 -0.53 18.42 10.35
CA SER A 68 -0.12 19.84 10.33
C SER A 68 0.03 20.37 8.89
N ARG A 69 1.26 20.63 8.45
CA ARG A 69 1.60 21.20 7.14
C ARG A 69 1.91 20.16 6.07
N SER A 70 1.99 18.87 6.42
CA SER A 70 2.39 17.80 5.50
C SER A 70 1.31 16.74 5.35
N LEU A 71 1.26 16.10 4.18
CA LEU A 71 0.48 14.89 3.94
C LEU A 71 1.35 13.67 4.22
N ILE A 72 0.83 12.75 5.05
CA ILE A 72 1.44 11.46 5.35
C ILE A 72 0.65 10.38 4.62
N TYR A 73 1.37 9.57 3.86
CA TYR A 73 0.82 8.46 3.08
C TYR A 73 1.13 7.15 3.78
N SER A 74 0.19 6.22 3.76
CA SER A 74 0.33 4.87 4.35
C SER A 74 -0.34 3.84 3.44
N ALA A 75 0.13 2.60 3.47
CA ALA A 75 -0.52 1.53 2.72
C ALA A 75 -1.93 1.23 3.29
N ASP A 76 -2.86 0.87 2.40
CA ASP A 76 -4.13 0.27 2.77
C ASP A 76 -4.00 -1.25 2.72
N TYR A 77 -3.73 -1.85 3.88
CA TYR A 77 -3.55 -3.30 4.02
C TYR A 77 -4.82 -4.08 3.71
N ALA A 78 -6.00 -3.52 4.00
CA ALA A 78 -7.26 -4.17 3.69
C ALA A 78 -7.48 -4.24 2.17
N ALA A 79 -7.17 -3.15 1.46
CA ALA A 79 -7.24 -3.13 0.00
C ALA A 79 -6.26 -4.13 -0.64
N MET A 80 -5.01 -4.20 -0.17
CA MET A 80 -4.03 -5.16 -0.67
C MET A 80 -4.41 -6.61 -0.32
N GLY A 81 -4.91 -6.87 0.89
CA GLY A 81 -5.43 -8.18 1.27
C GLY A 81 -6.59 -8.62 0.38
N GLY A 82 -7.52 -7.70 0.08
CA GLY A 82 -8.61 -7.95 -0.87
C GLY A 82 -8.13 -8.23 -2.29
N LEU A 83 -7.08 -7.55 -2.76
CA LEU A 83 -6.47 -7.79 -4.07
C LEU A 83 -5.85 -9.19 -4.13
N MET A 84 -5.07 -9.58 -3.11
CA MET A 84 -4.47 -10.91 -3.03
C MET A 84 -5.54 -12.00 -2.93
N ALA A 85 -6.58 -11.79 -2.13
CA ALA A 85 -7.70 -12.72 -2.02
C ALA A 85 -8.39 -12.93 -3.37
N TYR A 86 -8.66 -11.85 -4.12
CA TYR A 86 -9.28 -11.93 -5.45
C TYR A 86 -8.38 -12.69 -6.45
N LEU A 87 -7.08 -12.42 -6.46
CA LEU A 87 -6.14 -13.09 -7.38
C LEU A 87 -5.91 -14.57 -7.04
N THR A 88 -6.07 -14.93 -5.76
CA THR A 88 -5.91 -16.32 -5.29
C THR A 88 -7.23 -17.06 -5.21
N GLU A 89 -8.36 -16.41 -5.52
CA GLU A 89 -9.66 -17.07 -5.60
C GLU A 89 -9.63 -18.14 -6.70
N ASN A 90 -9.97 -19.39 -6.32
CA ASN A 90 -9.86 -20.58 -7.18
C ASN A 90 -8.44 -20.93 -7.66
N CYS A 91 -7.41 -20.30 -7.10
CA CYS A 91 -6.03 -20.74 -7.27
C CYS A 91 -5.88 -22.21 -6.85
N CYS A 92 -5.01 -22.97 -7.53
CA CYS A 92 -4.79 -24.40 -7.28
C CYS A 92 -6.08 -25.25 -7.27
N GLY A 93 -7.05 -24.91 -8.11
CA GLY A 93 -8.31 -25.66 -8.21
C GLY A 93 -9.23 -25.48 -6.99
N GLY A 94 -9.12 -24.34 -6.29
CA GLY A 94 -9.90 -24.05 -5.08
C GLY A 94 -9.26 -24.52 -3.78
N GLN A 95 -8.04 -25.06 -3.83
CA GLN A 95 -7.26 -25.37 -2.65
C GLN A 95 -6.55 -24.11 -2.13
N SER A 96 -6.38 -24.01 -0.81
CA SER A 96 -5.63 -22.90 -0.22
C SER A 96 -4.17 -22.94 -0.69
N CYS A 97 -3.83 -22.05 -1.63
CA CYS A 97 -2.49 -21.90 -2.19
C CYS A 97 -1.77 -20.64 -1.68
N ALA A 98 -2.50 -19.74 -1.03
CA ALA A 98 -1.95 -18.51 -0.53
C ALA A 98 -0.94 -18.82 0.59
N PRO A 99 0.27 -18.25 0.58
CA PRO A 99 1.12 -18.29 1.76
C PRO A 99 0.33 -17.70 2.94
N ALA A 100 0.46 -18.28 4.14
CA ALA A 100 -0.24 -17.81 5.33
C ALA A 100 0.11 -16.33 5.57
N ALA A 101 -0.74 -15.44 5.08
CA ALA A 101 -0.50 -14.00 5.09
C ALA A 101 -0.94 -13.45 6.44
N SER A 102 -0.11 -13.64 7.47
CA SER A 102 -0.18 -12.81 8.67
C SER A 102 0.46 -11.47 8.35
N CYS A 103 -0.27 -10.61 7.63
CA CYS A 103 -0.02 -9.16 7.67
C CYS A 103 -0.49 -8.63 9.04
N GLU A 104 0.09 -9.15 10.13
CA GLU A 104 -0.09 -8.57 11.45
C GLU A 104 0.77 -7.30 11.50
N THR A 105 0.09 -6.16 11.54
CA THR A 105 0.73 -4.91 11.95
C THR A 105 1.22 -5.10 13.39
N PRO A 106 2.48 -4.75 13.72
CA PRO A 106 2.95 -4.81 15.10
C PRO A 106 2.08 -3.86 15.93
N ASN A 107 1.17 -4.41 16.71
CA ASN A 107 0.29 -3.65 17.59
C ASN A 107 1.16 -2.94 18.63
N LYS A 108 1.16 -1.59 18.63
CA LYS A 108 2.05 -0.77 19.47
C LYS A 108 1.67 -0.76 20.96
N THR A 109 0.77 -1.64 21.40
CA THR A 109 0.16 -1.57 22.75
C THR A 109 1.01 -2.22 23.86
N GLU A 110 2.08 -2.97 23.56
CA GLU A 110 2.84 -3.71 24.59
C GLU A 110 4.15 -3.05 25.07
N ARG A 111 4.26 -1.72 24.98
CA ARG A 111 5.37 -0.95 25.60
C ARG A 111 4.82 0.03 26.64
N ASN A 112 4.20 -0.50 27.68
CA ASN A 112 4.02 0.15 28.99
C ASN A 112 3.38 -0.87 29.95
N ALA A 113 4.12 -1.93 30.28
CA ALA A 113 3.86 -2.78 31.44
C ALA A 113 5.12 -3.60 31.79
N ALA A 114 6.08 -2.95 32.45
CA ALA A 114 7.01 -3.49 33.45
C ALA A 114 8.07 -2.44 33.77
#